data_AF-A0A8S3IH59-F1
#
_entry.id   AF-A0A8S3IH59-F1
#
_cell.length_a   1.000
_cell.length_b   1.000
_cell.length_c   1.000
_cell.angle_alpha   90.00
_cell.angle_beta   90.00
_cell.angle_gamma   90.00
#
_symmetry.space_group_name_H-M   'P 1'
#
loop_
_entity.id
_entity.type
_entity.pdbx_description
1 polymer ?
#
loop_
_entity_poly.entity_id
_entity_poly.type
_entity_poly.pdbx_seq_one_letter_code
_entity_poly.pdbx_strand_id
1 'polypeptide(L)'
;NITDLREDFYVGFHYFNDSWSWINGQALSDYTYYTEEDLCEDRLPIEPRHRSCGILDRARRGRLCMNVDVCDRKLNFICEKVVDRCSSLHDTCGKHGRCINTDDGQFRCDCHFLFGGDHCRSISREGGQVLMAAIFAFAACITPMIFRSIFRMLKRKLNRTSTIYGKLHSLNNR
;
A
#
# COMPACT_ATOMS: atom_id res chain seq x y z
N ASN A 1 29.66 1.19 2.40
CA ASN A 1 30.98 0.66 2.80
C ASN A 1 31.55 1.49 3.95
N ILE A 2 31.29 1.05 5.18
CA ILE A 2 31.82 1.66 6.40
C ILE A 2 33.04 0.84 6.83
N THR A 3 34.17 1.01 6.15
CA THR A 3 35.38 0.20 6.41
C THR A 3 36.49 0.99 7.14
N ASP A 4 36.28 2.28 7.39
CA ASP A 4 37.22 3.17 8.07
C ASP A 4 36.52 3.89 9.23
N LEU A 5 36.25 3.15 10.30
CA LEU A 5 35.70 3.70 11.53
C LEU A 5 36.82 4.31 12.37
N ARG A 6 36.61 5.52 12.90
CA ARG A 6 37.57 6.18 13.81
C ARG A 6 37.35 5.78 15.27
N GLU A 7 36.18 5.26 15.60
CA GLU A 7 35.74 4.85 16.93
C GLU A 7 34.63 3.79 16.83
N ASP A 8 34.22 3.23 17.97
CA ASP A 8 33.10 2.29 18.04
C ASP A 8 31.77 3.07 18.00
N PHE A 9 30.78 2.53 17.28
CA PHE A 9 29.46 3.16 17.19
C PHE A 9 28.36 2.23 17.66
N TYR A 10 27.40 2.77 18.41
CA TYR A 10 26.11 2.12 18.58
C TYR A 10 25.35 2.08 17.26
N VAL A 11 24.72 0.94 17.04
CA VAL A 11 23.70 0.76 16.03
C VAL A 11 22.43 0.27 16.70
N GLY A 12 21.29 0.43 16.02
CA GLY A 12 19.99 -0.01 16.51
C GLY A 12 19.81 -1.52 16.50
N PHE A 13 20.76 -2.29 17.04
CA PHE A 13 20.72 -3.74 17.10
C PHE A 13 20.85 -4.17 18.56
N HIS A 14 19.97 -5.04 19.05
CA HIS A 14 19.94 -5.42 20.46
C HIS A 14 19.40 -6.83 20.68
N TYR A 15 19.71 -7.39 21.84
CA TYR A 15 19.14 -8.65 22.28
C TYR A 15 17.87 -8.38 23.08
N PHE A 16 16.75 -8.94 22.63
CA PHE A 16 15.46 -8.85 23.30
C PHE A 16 14.62 -10.08 23.01
N ASN A 17 13.90 -10.56 24.03
CA ASN A 17 13.00 -11.71 23.92
C ASN A 17 13.68 -12.94 23.28
N ASP A 18 14.83 -13.31 23.83
CA ASP A 18 15.68 -14.44 23.41
C ASP A 18 16.24 -14.39 21.98
N SER A 19 16.21 -13.22 21.33
CA SER A 19 16.73 -13.07 19.97
C SER A 19 17.44 -11.72 19.75
N TRP A 20 18.40 -11.72 18.84
CA TRP A 20 19.01 -10.49 18.34
C TRP A 20 18.17 -9.93 17.20
N SER A 21 17.81 -8.65 17.28
CA SER A 21 16.99 -7.98 16.28
C SER A 21 17.33 -6.50 16.15
N TRP A 22 16.94 -5.92 15.02
CA TRP A 22 16.99 -4.48 14.85
C TRP A 22 15.86 -3.82 15.63
N ILE A 23 16.11 -2.64 16.22
CA ILE A 23 15.13 -1.88 17.01
C ILE A 23 13.87 -1.50 16.21
N ASN A 24 13.94 -1.55 14.88
CA ASN A 24 12.80 -1.30 13.98
C ASN A 24 11.94 -2.57 13.74
N GLY A 25 12.25 -3.69 14.40
CA GLY A 25 11.52 -4.95 14.31
C GLY A 25 11.92 -5.85 13.14
N GLN A 26 12.91 -5.47 12.33
CA GLN A 26 13.43 -6.31 11.25
C GLN A 26 14.39 -7.39 11.78
N ALA A 27 14.39 -8.55 11.12
CA ALA A 27 15.30 -9.64 11.46
C ALA A 27 16.70 -9.36 10.90
N LEU A 28 17.74 -9.98 11.49
CA LEU A 28 19.11 -9.87 10.96
C LEU A 28 19.20 -10.39 9.50
N SER A 29 18.45 -11.45 9.19
CA SER A 29 18.38 -12.06 7.85
C SER A 29 17.92 -11.12 6.75
N ASP A 30 17.19 -10.05 7.11
CA ASP A 30 16.65 -9.10 6.14
C ASP A 30 17.74 -8.15 5.62
N TYR A 31 18.88 -8.05 6.31
CA TYR A 31 20.05 -7.27 5.88
C TYR A 31 21.10 -8.18 5.27
N THR A 32 21.21 -8.13 3.94
CA THR A 32 22.11 -8.95 3.10
C THR A 32 23.61 -8.71 3.31
N TYR A 33 23.99 -7.80 4.20
CA TYR A 33 25.38 -7.40 4.45
C TYR A 33 26.03 -8.07 5.66
N TYR A 34 25.25 -8.73 6.53
CA TYR A 34 25.78 -9.38 7.73
C TYR A 34 25.34 -10.85 7.76
N THR A 35 26.31 -11.75 7.66
CA THR A 35 26.11 -13.18 7.94
C THR A 35 26.44 -13.49 9.41
N GLU A 36 26.04 -14.65 9.92
CA GLU A 36 26.44 -15.09 11.28
C GLU A 36 27.98 -15.14 11.46
N GLU A 37 28.74 -15.25 10.36
CA GLU A 37 30.21 -15.25 10.38
C GLU A 37 30.81 -13.83 10.49
N ASP A 38 30.06 -12.80 10.09
CA ASP A 38 30.45 -11.39 10.23
C ASP A 38 30.22 -10.87 11.64
N LEU A 39 29.50 -11.65 12.44
CA LEU A 39 29.24 -11.37 13.82
C LEU A 39 30.47 -11.66 14.67
N CYS A 40 30.83 -10.65 15.43
CA CYS A 40 31.83 -10.72 16.47
C CYS A 40 31.11 -11.21 17.73
N GLU A 41 31.12 -12.52 17.94
CA GLU A 41 30.49 -13.18 19.08
C GLU A 41 31.52 -13.31 20.20
N ASP A 42 31.58 -12.32 21.10
CA ASP A 42 32.25 -12.53 22.38
C ASP A 42 31.28 -13.37 23.22
N ARG A 43 31.31 -14.70 23.02
CA ARG A 43 30.49 -15.72 23.71
C ARG A 43 30.81 -15.74 25.21
N LEU A 44 30.40 -14.72 25.93
CA LEU A 44 30.13 -14.83 27.35
C LEU A 44 28.68 -15.30 27.49
N PRO A 45 28.38 -16.20 28.45
CA PRO A 45 27.02 -16.63 28.69
C PRO A 45 26.17 -15.39 28.94
N ILE A 46 25.19 -15.13 28.06
CA ILE A 46 24.24 -14.04 28.23
C ILE A 46 23.42 -14.38 29.47
N GLU A 47 23.79 -13.82 30.62
CA GLU A 47 22.91 -13.93 31.79
C GLU A 47 21.60 -13.19 31.47
N PRO A 48 20.43 -13.74 31.84
CA PRO A 48 19.12 -13.23 31.44
C PRO A 48 18.79 -11.83 32.00
N ARG A 49 19.72 -11.19 32.70
CA ARG A 49 19.56 -9.84 33.29
C ARG A 49 20.39 -8.76 32.60
N HIS A 50 21.30 -9.11 31.70
CA HIS A 50 22.13 -8.12 31.03
C HIS A 50 21.46 -7.64 29.74
N ARG A 51 21.39 -6.31 29.58
CA ARG A 51 21.01 -5.67 28.33
C ARG A 51 22.18 -5.83 27.38
N SER A 52 21.98 -6.47 26.24
CA SER A 52 23.02 -6.62 25.22
C SER A 52 22.75 -5.67 24.05
N CYS A 53 23.79 -4.92 23.67
CA CYS A 53 23.72 -3.91 22.61
C CYS A 53 24.70 -4.28 21.49
N GLY A 54 24.28 -4.06 20.25
CA GLY A 54 25.11 -4.19 19.07
C GLY A 54 25.95 -2.95 18.83
N ILE A 55 27.21 -3.14 18.46
CA ILE A 55 28.10 -2.05 18.04
C ILE A 55 28.79 -2.39 16.72
N LEU A 56 29.20 -1.36 15.98
CA LEU A 56 30.22 -1.52 14.94
C LEU A 56 31.59 -1.32 15.59
N ASP A 57 32.37 -2.40 15.64
CA ASP A 57 33.69 -2.40 16.28
C ASP A 57 34.76 -1.91 15.30
N ARG A 58 35.45 -0.84 15.69
CA ARG A 58 36.56 -0.29 14.93
C ARG A 58 37.71 -1.28 14.77
N ALA A 59 38.11 -1.95 15.85
CA ALA A 59 39.24 -2.88 15.85
C ALA A 59 39.00 -4.03 14.87
N ARG A 60 37.74 -4.40 14.66
CA ARG A 60 37.32 -5.43 13.71
C ARG A 60 36.82 -4.85 12.38
N ARG A 61 37.32 -3.68 11.97
CA ARG A 61 37.03 -3.03 10.67
C ARG A 61 35.54 -2.78 10.40
N GLY A 62 34.78 -2.44 11.43
CA GLY A 62 33.35 -2.16 11.32
C GLY A 62 32.45 -3.40 11.27
N ARG A 63 32.95 -4.55 11.74
CA ARG A 63 32.10 -5.72 11.99
C ARG A 63 31.08 -5.43 13.09
N LEU A 64 29.91 -6.04 12.94
CA LEU A 64 28.84 -5.98 13.93
C LEU A 64 29.18 -6.92 15.10
N CYS A 65 29.33 -6.34 16.28
CA CYS A 65 29.68 -7.04 17.51
C CYS A 65 28.49 -7.09 18.46
N MET A 66 28.24 -8.29 18.98
CA MET A 66 27.24 -8.55 20.01
C MET A 66 27.92 -8.51 21.37
N ASN A 67 27.74 -7.41 22.12
CA ASN A 67 28.43 -7.24 23.39
C ASN A 67 27.46 -6.99 24.55
N VAL A 68 27.56 -7.87 25.55
CA VAL A 68 26.66 -7.97 26.70
C VAL A 68 26.86 -6.82 27.70
N ASP A 69 28.02 -6.16 27.68
CA ASP A 69 28.39 -5.11 28.66
C ASP A 69 28.59 -3.73 28.03
N VAL A 70 28.33 -3.60 26.73
CA VAL A 70 28.56 -2.31 26.06
C VAL A 70 27.41 -1.35 26.25
N CYS A 71 26.20 -1.77 26.65
CA CYS A 71 25.04 -0.86 26.74
C CYS A 71 25.24 0.35 27.67
N ASP A 72 26.12 0.28 28.67
CA ASP A 72 26.38 1.38 29.62
C ASP A 72 27.56 2.29 29.19
N ARG A 73 28.25 1.96 28.09
CA ARG A 73 29.34 2.78 27.55
C ARG A 73 28.80 4.05 26.88
N LYS A 74 29.59 5.12 26.91
CA LYS A 74 29.30 6.33 26.13
C LYS A 74 29.96 6.21 24.76
N LEU A 75 29.20 5.78 23.76
CA LEU A 75 29.64 5.72 22.37
C LEU A 75 28.81 6.68 21.52
N ASN A 76 29.37 7.10 20.38
CA ASN A 76 28.59 7.73 19.33
C ASN A 76 27.65 6.72 18.70
N PHE A 77 26.61 7.19 18.01
CA PHE A 77 25.57 6.34 17.45
C PHE A 77 25.37 6.66 15.96
N ILE A 78 25.04 5.63 15.19
CA ILE A 78 24.64 5.78 13.80
C ILE A 78 23.12 5.78 13.76
N CYS A 79 22.55 6.90 13.33
CA CYS A 79 21.13 7.02 13.05
C CYS A 79 20.88 6.94 11.55
N GLU A 80 19.88 6.15 11.18
CA GLU A 80 19.22 6.30 9.89
C GLU A 80 18.07 7.29 10.03
N LYS A 81 18.05 8.31 9.18
CA LYS A 81 16.91 9.23 9.09
C LYS A 81 15.85 8.61 8.17
N VAL A 82 14.95 7.82 8.74
CA VAL A 82 13.74 7.40 8.03
C VAL A 82 12.76 8.57 8.00
N VAL A 83 12.59 9.19 6.83
CA VAL A 83 11.58 10.25 6.65
C VAL A 83 10.25 9.57 6.36
N ASP A 84 9.39 9.47 7.37
CA ASP A 84 8.01 9.03 7.17
C ASP A 84 7.19 10.17 6.52
N ARG A 85 7.22 10.21 5.20
CA ARG A 85 6.46 11.17 4.40
C ARG A 85 4.98 10.85 4.41
N CYS A 86 4.60 9.58 4.55
CA CYS A 86 3.22 9.16 4.61
C CYS A 86 2.49 9.59 5.89
N SER A 87 3.17 9.59 7.03
CA SER A 87 2.59 10.03 8.31
C SER A 87 2.60 11.55 8.48
N SER A 88 3.57 12.25 7.85
CA SER A 88 3.70 13.70 7.96
C SER A 88 2.81 14.49 6.98
N LEU A 89 2.50 13.92 5.82
CA LEU A 89 1.67 14.55 4.81
C LEU A 89 0.31 13.85 4.74
N HIS A 90 -0.65 14.37 5.49
CA HIS A 90 -2.02 13.89 5.46
C HIS A 90 -2.59 14.06 4.03
N ASP A 91 -3.11 12.97 3.44
CA ASP A 91 -3.75 12.93 2.11
C ASP A 91 -2.81 13.07 0.90
N THR A 92 -1.54 12.68 1.05
CA THR A 92 -0.55 12.75 -0.04
C THR A 92 -0.97 12.00 -1.30
N CYS A 93 -1.59 10.83 -1.16
CA CYS A 93 -2.04 9.99 -2.28
C CYS A 93 -3.54 10.13 -2.56
N GLY A 94 -4.14 11.22 -2.07
CA GLY A 94 -5.58 11.43 -2.13
C GLY A 94 -6.38 10.32 -1.43
N LYS A 95 -7.69 10.33 -1.68
CA LYS A 95 -8.62 9.33 -1.11
C LYS A 95 -8.59 7.97 -1.82
N HIS A 96 -7.89 7.86 -2.95
CA HIS A 96 -7.92 6.68 -3.82
C HIS A 96 -6.58 5.96 -3.90
N GLY A 97 -5.63 6.27 -3.02
CA GLY A 97 -4.32 5.64 -3.01
C GLY A 97 -3.81 5.38 -1.60
N ARG A 98 -2.98 4.35 -1.47
CA ARG A 98 -2.20 4.08 -0.26
C ARG A 98 -0.82 4.72 -0.41
N CYS A 99 -0.40 5.48 0.59
CA CYS A 99 0.96 5.99 0.65
C CYS A 99 1.92 4.92 1.16
N ILE A 100 3.06 4.78 0.49
CA ILE A 100 4.13 3.84 0.85
C ILE A 100 5.44 4.63 0.89
N ASN A 101 6.12 4.65 2.05
CA ASN A 101 7.46 5.21 2.15
C ASN A 101 8.46 4.32 1.41
N THR A 102 9.46 4.94 0.79
CA THR A 102 10.53 4.23 0.07
C THR A 102 11.86 4.38 0.81
N ASP A 103 12.76 3.41 0.61
CA ASP A 103 14.03 3.31 1.34
C ASP A 103 14.98 4.51 1.09
N ASP A 104 14.78 5.25 0.00
CA ASP A 104 15.51 6.48 -0.33
C ASP A 104 14.97 7.73 0.40
N GLY A 105 14.03 7.56 1.34
CA GLY A 105 13.39 8.65 2.07
C GLY A 105 12.39 9.46 1.23
N GLN A 106 11.94 8.90 0.10
CA GLN A 106 10.79 9.39 -0.66
C GLN A 106 9.51 8.62 -0.28
N PHE A 107 8.47 8.81 -1.07
CA PHE A 107 7.25 8.03 -0.99
C PHE A 107 6.72 7.78 -2.40
N ARG A 108 5.89 6.75 -2.53
CA ARG A 108 5.10 6.49 -3.73
C ARG A 108 3.64 6.22 -3.36
N CYS A 109 2.77 6.43 -4.32
CA CYS A 109 1.35 6.16 -4.17
C CYS A 109 0.98 4.87 -4.91
N ASP A 110 0.33 3.95 -4.19
CA ASP A 110 -0.27 2.75 -4.74
C ASP A 110 -1.76 3.01 -4.95
N CYS A 111 -2.15 3.25 -6.21
CA CYS A 111 -3.49 3.70 -6.56
C CYS A 111 -4.48 2.53 -6.64
N HIS A 112 -5.72 2.78 -6.22
CA HIS A 112 -6.83 1.86 -6.46
C HIS A 112 -7.08 1.70 -7.97
N PHE A 113 -7.57 0.54 -8.41
CA PHE A 113 -7.56 0.13 -9.82
C PHE A 113 -8.20 1.12 -10.82
N LEU A 114 -9.22 1.88 -10.40
CA LEU A 114 -9.89 2.87 -11.25
C LEU A 114 -9.12 4.19 -11.39
N PHE A 115 -8.11 4.40 -10.54
CA PHE A 115 -7.43 5.67 -10.36
C PHE A 115 -5.95 5.56 -10.72
N GLY A 116 -5.34 6.69 -11.04
CA GLY A 116 -3.94 6.80 -11.42
C GLY A 116 -3.47 8.24 -11.43
N GLY A 117 -2.37 8.47 -12.16
CA GLY A 117 -1.69 9.76 -12.20
C GLY A 117 -1.01 10.13 -10.87
N ASP A 118 -0.46 11.34 -10.83
CA ASP A 118 0.19 11.84 -9.62
C ASP A 118 -0.80 11.84 -8.46
N HIS A 119 -0.39 11.23 -7.36
CA HIS A 119 -1.17 11.16 -6.13
C HIS A 119 -2.56 10.51 -6.26
N CYS A 120 -2.79 9.66 -7.26
CA CYS A 120 -4.05 8.94 -7.45
C CYS A 120 -5.31 9.84 -7.53
N ARG A 121 -5.15 11.07 -8.03
CA ARG A 121 -6.23 12.06 -8.09
C ARG A 121 -7.05 11.99 -9.37
N SER A 122 -6.60 11.25 -10.37
CA SER A 122 -7.28 11.11 -11.66
C SER A 122 -7.74 9.68 -11.90
N ILE A 123 -8.73 9.51 -12.78
CA ILE A 123 -9.16 8.20 -13.27
C ILE A 123 -8.07 7.68 -14.21
N SER A 124 -7.62 6.45 -13.98
CA SER A 124 -6.63 5.81 -14.86
C SER A 124 -7.25 5.51 -16.22
N ARG A 125 -6.43 5.40 -17.27
CA ARG A 125 -6.91 5.05 -18.61
C ARG A 125 -7.68 3.71 -18.60
N GLU A 126 -7.14 2.74 -17.88
CA GLU A 126 -7.74 1.41 -17.69
C GLU A 126 -9.04 1.52 -16.88
N GLY A 127 -9.04 2.29 -15.79
CA GLY A 127 -10.22 2.56 -14.99
C GLY A 127 -11.34 3.22 -15.78
N GLY A 128 -10.99 4.18 -16.65
CA GLY A 128 -11.93 4.81 -17.57
C GLY A 128 -12.54 3.83 -18.57
N GLN A 129 -11.75 2.91 -19.12
CA GLN A 129 -12.25 1.87 -20.00
C GLN A 129 -13.23 0.92 -19.29
N VAL A 130 -12.91 0.50 -18.07
CA VAL A 130 -13.80 -0.35 -17.25
C VAL A 130 -15.10 0.38 -16.94
N LEU A 131 -15.02 1.67 -16.56
CA LEU A 131 -16.21 2.48 -16.27
C LEU A 131 -17.10 2.64 -17.51
N MET A 132 -16.50 2.94 -18.67
CA MET A 132 -17.26 3.06 -19.92
C MET A 132 -17.89 1.73 -20.33
N ALA A 133 -17.17 0.61 -20.21
CA ALA A 133 -17.71 -0.71 -20.48
C ALA A 133 -18.92 -1.04 -19.59
N ALA A 134 -18.83 -0.72 -18.30
CA ALA A 134 -19.94 -0.90 -17.36
C ALA A 134 -21.16 -0.04 -17.74
N ILE A 135 -20.96 1.23 -18.13
CA ILE A 135 -22.04 2.12 -18.59
C ILE A 135 -22.72 1.54 -19.84
N PHE A 136 -21.95 1.09 -20.82
CA PHE A 136 -22.51 0.49 -22.04
C PHE A 136 -23.27 -0.80 -21.74
N ALA A 137 -22.76 -1.66 -20.86
CA ALA A 137 -23.46 -2.87 -20.45
C ALA A 137 -24.80 -2.54 -19.74
N PHE A 138 -24.80 -1.58 -18.83
CA PHE A 138 -26.03 -1.11 -18.17
C PHE A 138 -27.03 -0.52 -19.15
N ALA A 139 -26.58 0.34 -20.07
CA ALA A 139 -27.43 0.91 -21.10
C ALA A 139 -28.01 -0.18 -22.01
N ALA A 140 -27.20 -1.13 -22.46
CA ALA A 140 -27.65 -2.25 -23.29
C ALA A 140 -28.72 -3.11 -22.60
N CYS A 141 -28.68 -3.23 -21.27
CA CYS A 141 -29.70 -3.94 -20.49
C CYS A 141 -30.98 -3.11 -20.28
N ILE A 142 -30.85 -1.84 -19.89
CA ILE A 142 -31.98 -1.00 -19.49
C ILE A 142 -32.77 -0.50 -20.70
N THR A 143 -32.09 -0.09 -21.77
CA THR A 143 -32.72 0.50 -22.96
C THR A 143 -33.78 -0.41 -23.60
N PRO A 144 -33.53 -1.72 -23.85
CA PRO A 144 -34.56 -2.60 -24.38
C PRO A 144 -35.71 -2.87 -23.42
N MET A 145 -35.48 -2.83 -22.09
CA MET A 145 -36.56 -2.95 -21.11
C MET A 145 -37.49 -1.75 -21.17
N ILE A 146 -36.93 -0.53 -21.19
CA ILE A 146 -37.70 0.71 -21.35
C ILE A 146 -38.42 0.72 -22.70
N PHE A 147 -37.72 0.40 -23.79
CA PHE A 147 -38.30 0.38 -25.13
C PHE A 147 -39.47 -0.60 -25.24
N ARG A 148 -39.32 -1.82 -24.71
CA ARG A 148 -40.42 -2.80 -24.65
C ARG A 148 -41.61 -2.27 -23.85
N SER A 149 -41.38 -1.58 -22.74
CA SER A 149 -42.46 -0.98 -21.94
C SER A 149 -43.22 0.11 -22.71
N ILE A 150 -42.48 1.03 -23.35
CA ILE A 150 -43.06 2.11 -24.16
C ILE A 150 -43.83 1.54 -25.35
N PHE A 151 -43.26 0.55 -26.06
CA PHE A 151 -43.91 -0.09 -27.20
C PHE A 151 -45.22 -0.78 -26.80
N ARG A 152 -45.25 -1.47 -25.65
CA ARG A 152 -46.49 -2.04 -25.10
C ARG A 152 -47.55 -0.97 -24.82
N MET A 153 -47.16 0.19 -24.26
CA MET A 153 -48.09 1.30 -24.04
C MET A 153 -48.64 1.88 -25.35
N LEU A 154 -47.78 2.11 -26.35
CA LEU A 154 -48.19 2.63 -27.66
C LEU A 154 -49.13 1.66 -28.37
N LYS A 155 -48.83 0.35 -28.36
CA LYS A 155 -49.70 -0.67 -28.94
C LYS A 155 -51.09 -0.70 -28.28
N ARG A 156 -51.17 -0.56 -26.95
CA ARG A 156 -52.46 -0.47 -26.23
C ARG A 156 -53.27 0.77 -26.66
N LYS A 157 -52.61 1.92 -26.86
CA LYS A 157 -53.29 3.14 -27.34
C LYS A 157 -53.82 2.97 -28.77
N LEU A 158 -53.00 2.44 -29.68
CA LEU A 158 -53.38 2.18 -31.08
C LEU A 158 -54.58 1.23 -31.20
N ASN A 159 -54.57 0.14 -30.42
CA ASN A 159 -55.70 -0.80 -30.40
C ASN A 159 -57.00 -0.15 -29.89
N ARG A 160 -56.93 0.73 -28.88
CA ARG A 160 -58.10 1.48 -28.39
C ARG A 160 -58.68 2.41 -29.47
N THR A 161 -57.84 3.15 -30.19
CA THR A 161 -58.29 4.04 -31.27
C THR A 161 -58.90 3.26 -32.43
N SER A 162 -58.31 2.14 -32.84
CA SER A 162 -58.88 1.23 -33.86
C SER A 162 -60.27 0.71 -33.46
N THR A 163 -60.45 0.31 -32.19
CA THR A 163 -61.74 -0.17 -31.67
C THR A 163 -62.80 0.92 -31.69
N ILE A 164 -62.43 2.17 -31.38
CA ILE A 164 -63.34 3.33 -31.41
C ILE A 164 -63.78 3.63 -32.85
N TYR A 165 -62.84 3.68 -33.80
CA TYR A 165 -63.15 3.91 -35.22
C TYR A 165 -64.03 2.81 -35.82
N GLY A 166 -63.78 1.53 -35.48
CA GLY A 166 -64.64 0.42 -35.92
C GLY A 166 -66.08 0.53 -35.41
N LYS A 167 -66.28 0.95 -34.15
CA LYS A 167 -67.62 1.20 -33.60
C LYS A 167 -68.32 2.37 -34.28
N LEU A 168 -67.62 3.47 -34.54
CA LEU A 168 -68.17 4.64 -35.27
C LEU A 168 -68.60 4.27 -36.69
N HIS A 169 -67.80 3.47 -37.41
CA HIS A 169 -68.14 3.04 -38.76
C HIS A 169 -69.35 2.09 -38.80
N SER A 170 -69.55 1.27 -37.76
CA SER A 170 -70.76 0.43 -37.65
C SER A 170 -72.04 1.21 -37.31
N LEU A 171 -71.90 2.37 -36.66
CA LEU A 171 -73.03 3.24 -36.32
C LEU A 171 -73.46 4.11 -37.51
N ASN A 172 -72.54 4.42 -38.42
CA ASN A 172 -72.83 5.22 -39.62
C ASN A 172 -73.46 4.42 -40.78
N ASN A 173 -73.42 3.08 -40.70
CA ASN A 173 -73.98 2.16 -41.71
C ASN A 173 -75.32 1.53 -41.27
N ARG A 174 -75.96 2.08 -40.24
CA ARG A 174 -77.33 1.75 -39.80
C ARG A 174 -78.21 2.96 -40.00
#